data_AF-A0A9E6F409-F1
#
_entry.id   AF-A0A9E6F409-F1
#
_cell.length_a   1.000
_cell.length_b   1.000
_cell.length_c   1.000
_cell.angle_alpha   90.00
_cell.angle_beta   90.00
_cell.angle_gamma   90.00
#
_symmetry.space_group_name_H-M   'P 1'
#
loop_
_entity.id
_entity.type
_entity.pdbx_description
1 polymer ?
#
loop_
_entity_poly.entity_id
_entity_poly.type
_entity_poly.pdbx_seq_one_letter_code
_entity_poly.pdbx_strand_id
1 'polypeptide(L)' 'MKVYLLKTKGIGSVADHIQVRAEDHSIIGYFKAANPGTGLKELGITEPERQEKALAAFARLDYGKITVTEL' A
#
# COMPACT_ATOMS: atom_id res chain seq x y z
N MET A 1 4.03 12.18 -2.50
CA MET A 1 4.26 11.51 -3.80
C MET A 1 2.95 10.91 -4.25
N LYS A 2 2.51 11.19 -5.48
CA LYS A 2 1.32 10.55 -6.06
C LYS A 2 1.63 9.10 -6.36
N VAL A 3 0.80 8.19 -5.84
CA VAL A 3 0.94 6.74 -6.04
C VAL A 3 -0.39 6.11 -6.38
N TYR A 4 -0.31 4.90 -6.94
CA TYR A 4 -1.44 4.05 -7.23
C TYR A 4 -1.39 2.86 -6.29
N LEU A 5 -2.41 2.74 -5.44
CA LEU A 5 -2.56 1.65 -4.49
C LEU A 5 -3.50 0.61 -5.03
N LEU A 6 -3.11 -0.65 -4.93
CA LEU A 6 -3.97 -1.78 -5.29
C LEU A 6 -3.92 -2.81 -4.17
N LYS A 7 -5.08 -3.07 -3.56
CA LYS A 7 -5.23 -4.16 -2.58
C LYS A 7 -5.71 -5.42 -3.31
N THR A 8 -4.89 -6.46 -3.29
CA THR A 8 -5.20 -7.75 -3.89
C THR A 8 -5.63 -8.74 -2.81
N LYS A 9 -6.77 -9.40 -3.04
CA LYS A 9 -7.28 -10.45 -2.16
C LYS A 9 -6.47 -11.71 -2.38
N GLY A 10 -5.94 -12.27 -1.30
CA GLY A 10 -5.28 -13.56 -1.30
C GLY A 10 -6.28 -14.71 -1.49
N ILE A 11 -5.78 -15.86 -1.92
CA ILE A 11 -6.58 -17.07 -2.12
C ILE A 11 -5.98 -18.18 -1.26
N GLY A 12 -6.79 -18.78 -0.37
CA GLY A 12 -6.38 -19.88 0.50
C GLY A 12 -5.21 -19.49 1.41
N SER A 13 -4.04 -20.08 1.16
CA SER A 13 -2.80 -19.86 1.93
C SER A 13 -2.08 -18.56 1.58
N VAL A 14 -2.47 -17.87 0.51
CA VAL A 14 -1.87 -16.59 0.10
C VAL A 14 -2.54 -15.46 0.88
N ALA A 15 -1.76 -14.63 1.56
CA ALA A 15 -2.27 -13.47 2.29
C ALA A 15 -2.72 -12.35 1.33
N ASP A 16 -3.54 -11.44 1.84
CA ASP A 16 -3.84 -10.19 1.15
C ASP A 16 -2.58 -9.32 1.04
N HIS A 17 -2.42 -8.63 -0.08
CA HIS A 17 -1.27 -7.76 -0.35
C HIS A 17 -1.70 -6.38 -0.82
N ILE A 18 -0.84 -5.40 -0.58
CA ILE A 18 -0.94 -4.04 -1.08
C ILE A 18 0.23 -3.84 -2.04
N GLN A 19 -0.10 -3.42 -3.26
CA GLN A 19 0.85 -2.93 -4.23
C GLN A 19 0.83 -1.40 -4.19
N VAL A 20 2.01 -0.81 -4.06
CA VAL A 20 2.25 0.62 -4.22
C VAL A 20 2.96 0.80 -5.54
N ARG A 21 2.35 1.58 -6.43
CA ARG A 21 2.86 1.83 -7.78
C ARG A 21 3.16 3.30 -7.98
N ALA A 22 4.25 3.59 -8.68
CA ALA A 22 4.60 4.93 -9.11
C ALA A 22 3.72 5.37 -10.30
N GLU A 23 3.96 6.59 -10.80
CA GLU A 23 3.15 7.17 -11.88
C GLU A 23 3.29 6.46 -13.24
N ASP A 24 4.43 5.82 -13.47
CA ASP A 24 4.68 4.93 -14.60
C ASP A 24 4.08 3.52 -14.40
N HIS A 25 3.29 3.32 -13.35
CA HIS A 25 2.72 2.05 -12.90
C HIS A 25 3.76 0.98 -12.50
N SER A 26 5.04 1.34 -12.38
CA SER A 26 6.06 0.46 -11.82
C SER A 26 5.75 0.16 -10.35
N ILE A 27 6.03 -1.08 -9.90
CA ILE A 27 5.82 -1.47 -8.50
C ILE A 27 7.00 -0.97 -7.69
N ILE A 28 6.73 -0.02 -6.79
CA ILE A 28 7.73 0.54 -5.86
C ILE A 28 7.61 -0.04 -4.46
N GLY A 29 6.49 -0.69 -4.15
CA GLY A 29 6.28 -1.39 -2.88
C GLY A 29 5.30 -2.55 -3.03
N TYR A 30 5.59 -3.66 -2.34
CA TYR A 30 4.73 -4.83 -2.30
C TYR A 30 4.82 -5.51 -0.95
N PHE A 31 3.71 -5.50 -0.19
CA PHE A 31 3.72 -6.00 1.17
C PHE A 31 2.35 -6.54 1.59
N LYS A 32 2.34 -7.34 2.66
CA LYS A 32 1.10 -7.93 3.20
C LYS A 32 0.20 -6.85 3.77
N ALA A 33 -1.09 -6.89 3.41
CA ALA A 33 -2.10 -5.98 3.94
C ALA A 33 -2.30 -6.13 5.45
N ALA A 34 -1.90 -7.25 6.04
CA ALA A 34 -1.90 -7.49 7.48
C ALA A 34 -0.85 -6.65 8.24
N ASN A 35 0.30 -6.33 7.60
CA ASN A 35 1.40 -5.59 8.23
C ASN A 35 1.89 -4.44 7.32
N PRO A 36 1.05 -3.43 7.03
CA PRO A 36 1.40 -2.33 6.13
C PRO A 36 2.53 -1.44 6.67
N GLY A 37 2.73 -1.39 7.99
CA GLY A 37 3.81 -0.61 8.60
C GLY A 37 5.20 -1.07 8.20
N THR A 38 5.41 -2.38 7.97
CA THR A 38 6.70 -2.88 7.47
C THR A 38 6.96 -2.40 6.05
N GLY A 39 5.94 -2.43 5.19
CA GLY A 39 6.03 -1.93 3.82
C GLY A 39 6.30 -0.43 3.72
N LEU A 40 5.75 0.36 4.65
CA LEU A 40 6.06 1.80 4.72
C LEU A 40 7.52 2.08 5.04
N LYS A 41 8.12 1.28 5.93
CA LYS A 41 9.56 1.38 6.24
C LYS A 41 10.41 1.03 5.03
N GLU A 42 10.04 0.00 4.27
CA GLU A 42 10.73 -0.38 3.03
C GLU A 42 10.63 0.70 1.94
N LEU A 43 9.52 1.45 1.93
CA LEU A 43 9.32 2.61 1.05
C LEU A 43 10.06 3.88 1.54
N GLY A 44 10.79 3.81 2.65
CA GLY A 44 11.47 4.97 3.25
C GLY A 44 10.52 5.98 3.92
N ILE A 45 9.25 5.62 4.12
CA ILE A 45 8.27 6.47 4.81
C ILE A 45 8.41 6.22 6.32
N THR A 46 9.30 6.99 6.95
CA THR A 46 9.62 6.90 8.39
C THR A 46 8.99 8.00 9.22
N GLU A 47 8.46 9.05 8.58
CA GLU A 47 7.82 10.19 9.23
C GLU A 47 6.49 9.75 9.89
N PRO A 48 6.29 9.94 11.21
CA PRO A 48 5.11 9.44 11.93
C PRO A 48 3.76 9.90 11.37
N GLU A 49 3.64 11.20 11.06
CA GLU A 49 2.42 11.79 10.49
C GLU A 49 2.09 11.19 9.12
N ARG A 50 3.12 10.87 8.35
CA ARG A 50 3.02 10.33 6.99
C ARG A 50 2.66 8.85 7.02
N GLN A 51 3.22 8.11 7.98
CA GLN A 51 2.83 6.74 8.28
C GLN A 51 1.37 6.64 8.68
N GLU A 52 0.89 7.52 9.57
CA GLU A 52 -0.50 7.51 10.02
C GLU A 52 -1.48 7.74 8.84
N LYS A 53 -1.20 8.74 7.99
CA LYS A 53 -1.97 9.00 6.77
C LYS A 53 -1.98 7.79 5.83
N ALA A 54 -0.82 7.18 5.60
CA ALA A 54 -0.70 6.02 4.73
C ALA A 54 -1.47 4.80 5.27
N LEU A 55 -1.36 4.51 6.57
CA LEU A 55 -2.12 3.45 7.23
C LEU A 55 -3.63 3.68 7.13
N ALA A 56 -4.09 4.91 7.34
CA ALA A 56 -5.49 5.29 7.18
C ALA A 56 -5.96 5.16 5.72
N ALA A 57 -5.09 5.39 4.73
CA ALA A 57 -5.39 5.16 3.33
C ALA A 57 -5.51 3.65 3.02
N PHE A 58 -4.57 2.84 3.51
CA PHE A 58 -4.58 1.39 3.31
C PHE A 58 -5.78 0.69 3.93
N ALA A 59 -6.25 1.16 5.09
CA ALA A 59 -7.44 0.64 5.75
C ALA A 59 -8.72 0.83 4.93
N ARG A 60 -8.76 1.85 4.06
CA ARG A 60 -9.92 2.21 3.23
C ARG A 60 -9.88 1.63 1.81
N LEU A 61 -8.87 0.83 1.48
CA LEU A 61 -8.75 0.24 0.15
C LEU A 61 -9.75 -0.89 -0.08
N ASP A 62 -10.51 -0.75 -1.17
CA ASP A 62 -11.31 -1.82 -1.77
C ASP A 62 -10.41 -2.84 -2.49
N TYR A 63 -10.82 -4.11 -2.46
CA TYR A 63 -10.11 -5.15 -3.21
C TYR A 63 -10.30 -4.99 -4.72
N GLY A 64 -9.22 -5.16 -5.47
CA GLY A 64 -9.23 -5.16 -6.93
C GLY A 64 -9.45 -3.79 -7.59
N LYS A 65 -9.53 -2.70 -6.79
CA LYS A 65 -9.63 -1.33 -7.30
C LYS A 65 -8.30 -0.61 -7.11
N ILE A 66 -7.96 0.21 -8.10
CA ILE A 66 -6.83 1.13 -7.99
C ILE A 66 -7.30 2.41 -7.32
N THR A 67 -6.67 2.78 -6.21
CA THR A 67 -6.90 4.03 -5.51
C THR A 67 -5.69 4.93 -5.67
N VAL A 68 -5.92 6.15 -6.14
CA VAL A 68 -4.86 7.18 -6.21
C VAL A 68 -4.80 7.90 -4.87
N THR A 69 -3.61 7.98 -4.28
CA THR A 69 -3.39 8.76 -3.06
C THR A 69 -2.05 9.47 -3.11
N GLU A 70 -1.88 10.43 -2.23
CA GLU A 70 -0.58 11.00 -1.93
C GLU A 70 -0.01 10.32 -0.68
N LEU A 71 1.18 9.71 -0.82
CA LEU A 71 1.98 9.16 0.27
C LEU A 71 3.13 10.09 0.67
#